data_AF-A0A8X6F880-F1
#
_entry.id   AF-A0A8X6F880-F1
#
_cell.length_a   1.000
_cell.length_b   1.000
_cell.length_c   1.000
_cell.angle_alpha   90.00
_cell.angle_beta   90.00
_cell.angle_gamma   90.00
#
_symmetry.space_group_name_H-M   'P 1'
#
loop_
_entity.id
_entity.type
_entity.pdbx_description
1 polymer ?
#
loop_
_entity_poly.entity_id
_entity_poly.type
_entity_poly.pdbx_seq_one_letter_code
_entity_poly.pdbx_strand_id
1 'polypeptide(L)'
;MHHLISTDESVREPLLIYLIGPAGSGKTFVIKGMMEICKRFSDTDCIFNAYIACASPGKAVTAIGGSTVHSALSISLSRVMPLNIEKAHQYRTLFKFVKVLIVDEVSMVSAELLEQLNTRLKQITGLFTKYFGGLDVILIGDLRRLLPVKVIPIFKQIKKKMIGETTWRKFKKFELKQEMRQGIVSLSKF
;
A
#
# COMPACT_ATOMS: atom_id res chain seq x y z
N MET A 1 19.68 19.99 -22.70
CA MET A 1 18.56 20.65 -22.00
C MET A 1 17.42 19.66 -21.90
N HIS A 2 17.36 18.90 -20.81
CA HIS A 2 16.27 17.95 -20.58
C HIS A 2 15.03 18.74 -20.15
N HIS A 3 14.00 18.74 -20.99
CA HIS A 3 12.67 19.24 -20.66
C HIS A 3 12.12 18.38 -19.51
N LEU A 4 12.29 18.86 -18.28
CA LEU A 4 11.53 18.39 -17.14
C LEU A 4 10.08 18.78 -17.39
N ILE A 5 9.24 17.78 -17.63
CA ILE A 5 7.80 17.94 -17.74
C ILE A 5 7.33 18.42 -16.35
N SER A 6 7.07 19.71 -16.21
CA SER A 6 6.31 20.25 -15.10
C SER A 6 4.87 19.80 -15.26
N THR A 7 4.57 18.53 -14.95
CA THR A 7 3.19 18.13 -14.72
C THR A 7 2.75 18.83 -13.46
N ASP A 8 1.77 19.70 -13.58
CA ASP A 8 1.01 20.28 -12.48
C ASP A 8 0.62 19.15 -11.51
N GLU A 9 1.35 19.01 -10.40
CA GLU A 9 1.17 17.90 -9.43
C GLU A 9 -0.26 17.88 -8.86
N SER A 10 -1.01 18.98 -9.02
CA SER A 10 -2.40 19.10 -8.59
C SER A 10 -3.39 18.28 -9.44
N VAL A 11 -3.04 17.90 -10.68
CA VAL A 11 -3.97 17.28 -11.65
C VAL A 11 -3.86 15.76 -11.71
N ARG A 12 -2.72 15.17 -11.33
CA ARG A 12 -2.54 13.71 -11.42
C ARG A 12 -3.50 12.95 -10.48
N GLU A 13 -4.10 11.89 -10.99
CA GLU A 13 -4.81 10.90 -10.15
C GLU A 13 -3.80 9.92 -9.55
N PRO A 14 -3.95 9.55 -8.26
CA PRO A 14 -3.05 8.60 -7.62
C PRO A 14 -3.15 7.23 -8.28
N LEU A 15 -2.01 6.56 -8.45
CA LEU A 15 -1.93 5.20 -8.94
C LEU A 15 -2.31 4.22 -7.83
N LEU A 16 -3.45 3.54 -8.00
CA LEU A 16 -3.97 2.56 -7.05
C LEU A 16 -3.82 1.16 -7.64
N ILE A 17 -2.89 0.36 -7.12
CA ILE A 17 -2.55 -0.98 -7.62
C ILE A 17 -2.85 -2.03 -6.56
N TYR A 18 -3.49 -3.13 -6.97
CA TYR A 18 -3.61 -4.34 -6.17
C TYR A 18 -2.88 -5.49 -6.85
N LEU A 19 -1.71 -5.85 -6.33
CA LEU A 19 -0.88 -6.94 -6.80
C LEU A 19 -1.19 -8.23 -6.05
N ILE A 20 -1.45 -9.30 -6.80
CA ILE A 20 -1.88 -10.58 -6.26
C ILE A 20 -1.13 -11.73 -6.92
N GLY A 21 -0.98 -12.83 -6.22
CA GLY A 21 -0.36 -14.03 -6.76
C GLY A 21 -0.17 -15.09 -5.68
N PRO A 22 0.07 -16.36 -6.04
CA PRO A 22 0.33 -17.42 -5.07
C PRO A 22 1.66 -17.23 -4.33
N ALA A 23 1.84 -17.94 -3.22
CA ALA A 23 3.12 -18.00 -2.52
C ALA A 23 4.25 -18.41 -3.49
N GLY A 24 5.38 -17.72 -3.44
CA GLY A 24 6.51 -18.01 -4.35
C GLY A 24 6.37 -17.40 -5.75
N SER A 25 5.34 -16.60 -6.05
CA SER A 25 5.18 -15.93 -7.34
C SER A 25 6.04 -14.68 -7.57
N GLY A 26 7.02 -14.41 -6.69
CA GLY A 26 7.89 -13.24 -6.80
C GLY A 26 7.31 -11.89 -6.35
N LYS A 27 6.14 -11.83 -5.69
CA LYS A 27 5.54 -10.55 -5.21
C LYS A 27 6.52 -9.66 -4.44
N THR A 28 7.22 -10.23 -3.45
CA THR A 28 8.21 -9.52 -2.65
C THR A 28 9.40 -9.04 -3.49
N PHE A 29 9.79 -9.79 -4.53
CA PHE A 29 10.85 -9.38 -5.45
C PHE A 29 10.45 -8.16 -6.26
N VAL A 30 9.21 -8.15 -6.79
CA VAL A 30 8.66 -6.97 -7.50
C VAL A 30 8.65 -5.74 -6.60
N ILE A 31 8.17 -5.87 -5.36
CA ILE A 31 8.14 -4.75 -4.39
C ILE A 31 9.55 -4.22 -4.12
N LYS A 32 10.52 -5.11 -3.86
CA LYS A 32 11.91 -4.70 -3.60
C LYS A 32 12.51 -3.97 -4.78
N GLY A 33 12.23 -4.42 -6.01
CA GLY A 33 12.63 -3.71 -7.23
C GLY A 33 12.00 -2.32 -7.33
N MET A 34 10.70 -2.19 -7.02
CA MET A 34 10.03 -0.89 -6.99
C MET A 34 10.58 0.05 -5.92
N MET A 35 10.85 -0.46 -4.71
CA MET A 35 11.47 0.30 -3.63
C MET A 35 12.85 0.80 -4.01
N GLU A 36 13.66 -0.04 -4.65
CA GLU A 36 15.00 0.32 -5.14
C GLU A 36 14.93 1.40 -6.22
N ILE A 37 13.98 1.28 -7.16
CA ILE A 37 13.69 2.32 -8.15
C ILE A 37 13.32 3.63 -7.46
N CYS A 38 12.33 3.61 -6.55
CA CYS A 38 11.91 4.79 -5.81
C CYS A 38 13.08 5.45 -5.07
N LYS A 39 13.97 4.65 -4.46
CA LYS A 39 15.16 5.13 -3.76
C LYS A 39 16.14 5.84 -4.68
N ARG A 40 16.44 5.27 -5.85
CA ARG A 40 17.34 5.87 -6.86
C ARG A 40 16.78 7.14 -7.47
N PHE A 41 15.48 7.17 -7.74
CA PHE A 41 14.83 8.38 -8.28
C PHE A 41 14.60 9.46 -7.22
N SER A 42 14.81 9.15 -5.94
CA SER A 42 14.80 10.12 -4.84
C SER A 42 16.20 10.66 -4.49
N ASP A 43 17.21 10.48 -5.37
CA ASP A 43 18.58 11.01 -5.23
C ASP A 43 18.64 12.55 -5.24
N THR A 44 18.17 13.15 -4.14
CA THR A 44 18.44 14.54 -3.76
C THR A 44 18.49 14.56 -2.24
N ASP A 45 19.67 14.37 -1.65
CA ASP A 45 20.11 14.78 -0.29
C ASP A 45 19.16 14.57 0.92
N CYS A 46 18.08 13.81 0.78
CA CYS A 46 17.01 13.78 1.76
C CYS A 46 17.12 12.53 2.65
N ILE A 47 17.15 12.80 3.96
CA ILE A 47 16.98 11.82 5.05
C ILE A 47 15.62 11.06 4.96
N PHE A 48 14.73 11.48 4.07
CA PHE A 48 13.34 11.03 3.99
C PHE A 48 13.10 10.11 2.78
N ASN A 49 12.53 8.94 3.02
CA ASN A 49 12.22 7.96 1.97
C ASN A 49 11.05 8.43 1.08
N ALA A 50 11.16 8.22 -0.24
CA ALA A 50 10.07 8.49 -1.19
C ALA A 50 8.89 7.51 -1.09
N TYR A 51 9.04 6.46 -0.29
CA TYR A 51 7.99 5.48 -0.05
C TYR A 51 7.88 5.13 1.43
N ILE A 52 6.70 4.67 1.83
CA ILE A 52 6.47 4.01 3.11
C ILE A 52 5.99 2.60 2.82
N ALA A 53 6.61 1.62 3.48
CA ALA A 53 6.24 0.22 3.35
C ALA A 53 5.69 -0.32 4.67
N CYS A 54 4.51 -0.93 4.61
CA CYS A 54 3.78 -1.43 5.77
C CYS A 54 3.23 -2.84 5.57
N ALA A 55 2.94 -3.53 6.67
CA ALA A 55 2.23 -4.80 6.63
C ALA A 55 1.17 -4.92 7.73
N SER A 56 0.15 -5.76 7.49
CA SER A 56 -1.00 -5.94 8.40
C SER A 56 -0.77 -6.98 9.54
N PRO A 57 0.18 -7.94 9.44
CA PRO A 57 0.74 -8.62 10.61
C PRO A 57 2.19 -8.19 10.90
N GLY A 58 2.55 -8.03 12.18
CA GLY A 58 3.91 -7.66 12.60
C GLY A 58 5.01 -8.60 12.08
N LYS A 59 4.69 -9.88 11.85
CA LYS A 59 5.62 -10.87 11.27
C LYS A 59 5.95 -10.64 9.79
N ALA A 60 5.10 -9.93 9.04
CA ALA A 60 5.35 -9.62 7.62
C ALA A 60 6.19 -8.34 7.45
N VAL A 61 6.28 -7.51 8.50
CA VAL A 61 7.06 -6.26 8.51
C VAL A 61 8.55 -6.53 8.23
N THR A 62 9.10 -7.60 8.80
CA THR A 62 10.51 -7.99 8.63
C THR A 62 10.85 -8.37 7.19
N ALA A 63 9.90 -8.91 6.41
CA ALA A 63 10.14 -9.29 5.02
C ALA A 63 10.32 -8.07 4.09
N ILE A 64 9.76 -6.93 4.49
CA ILE A 64 9.70 -5.69 3.70
C ILE A 64 10.62 -4.60 4.26
N GLY A 65 11.06 -4.75 5.51
CA GLY A 65 11.93 -3.76 6.17
C GLY A 65 11.20 -2.46 6.52
N GLY A 66 9.92 -2.55 6.87
CA GLY A 66 9.04 -1.40 7.15
C GLY A 66 8.54 -1.34 8.59
N SER A 67 7.32 -0.84 8.78
CA SER A 67 6.60 -0.87 10.06
C SER A 67 5.18 -1.43 9.88
N THR A 68 4.43 -1.67 10.97
CA THR A 68 3.02 -2.08 10.82
C THR A 68 2.17 -0.91 10.31
N VAL A 69 1.07 -1.17 9.60
CA VAL A 69 0.14 -0.11 9.17
C VAL A 69 -0.30 0.79 10.34
N HIS A 70 -0.58 0.17 11.49
CA HIS A 70 -1.00 0.86 12.70
C HIS A 70 0.09 1.79 13.26
N SER A 71 1.35 1.33 13.29
CA SER A 71 2.49 2.13 13.74
C SER A 71 2.86 3.22 12.73
N ALA A 72 2.93 2.87 11.45
CA ALA A 72 3.31 3.78 10.37
C ALA A 72 2.39 4.99 10.27
N LEU A 73 1.10 4.79 10.52
CA LEU A 73 0.09 5.80 10.29
C LEU A 73 -0.62 6.24 11.57
N SER A 74 -0.20 5.79 12.75
CA SER A 74 -0.87 6.04 14.05
C SER A 74 -2.37 5.68 14.04
N ILE A 75 -2.73 4.59 13.37
CA ILE A 75 -4.13 4.13 13.29
C ILE A 75 -4.42 3.30 14.53
N SER A 76 -5.41 3.70 15.32
CA SER A 76 -5.88 2.92 16.48
C SER A 76 -6.81 1.80 16.02
N LEU A 77 -6.74 0.65 16.70
CA LEU A 77 -7.51 -0.57 16.39
C LEU A 77 -9.04 -0.41 16.36
N SER A 78 -9.57 0.64 16.98
CA SER A 78 -11.01 0.83 17.20
C SER A 78 -11.62 1.94 16.34
N ARG A 79 -10.96 3.10 16.17
CA ARG A 79 -11.38 4.20 15.29
C ARG A 79 -10.18 5.06 14.87
N VAL A 80 -10.20 5.57 13.64
CA VAL A 80 -9.36 6.70 13.24
C VAL A 80 -9.90 7.95 13.90
N MET A 81 -9.31 8.33 15.03
CA MET A 81 -9.48 9.67 15.57
C MET A 81 -8.70 10.68 14.70
N PRO A 82 -9.20 11.92 14.57
CA PRO A 82 -8.41 12.98 13.95
C PRO A 82 -7.08 13.12 14.68
N LEU A 83 -6.00 13.31 13.91
CA LEU A 83 -4.70 13.63 14.50
C LEU A 83 -4.79 14.98 15.22
N ASN A 84 -4.21 15.06 16.43
CA ASN A 84 -3.92 16.37 17.04
C ASN A 84 -3.00 17.16 16.09
N ILE A 85 -3.12 18.48 16.10
CA ILE A 85 -2.37 19.44 15.28
C ILE A 85 -0.87 19.12 15.29
N GLU A 86 -0.27 18.94 16.47
CA GLU A 86 1.15 18.61 16.62
C GLU A 86 1.54 17.31 15.91
N LYS A 87 0.74 16.24 16.10
CA LYS A 87 0.98 14.97 15.41
C LYS A 87 0.79 15.10 13.90
N ALA A 88 -0.22 15.85 13.45
CA ALA A 88 -0.44 16.12 12.04
C ALA A 88 0.76 16.86 11.42
N HIS A 89 1.35 17.81 12.12
CA HIS A 89 2.57 18.50 11.69
C HIS A 89 3.77 17.55 11.62
N GLN A 90 3.99 16.70 12.63
CA GLN A 90 5.06 15.68 12.59
C GLN A 90 4.89 14.75 11.38
N TYR A 91 3.68 14.26 11.16
CA TYR A 91 3.38 13.40 10.03
C TYR A 91 3.55 14.13 8.68
N ARG A 92 3.16 15.40 8.58
CA ARG A 92 3.40 16.22 7.38
C ARG A 92 4.89 16.32 7.06
N THR A 93 5.72 16.54 8.06
CA THR A 93 7.17 16.58 7.88
C THR A 93 7.71 15.22 7.44
N LEU A 94 7.27 14.13 8.07
CA LEU A 94 7.68 12.76 7.71
C LEU A 94 7.23 12.36 6.30
N PHE A 95 6.02 12.78 5.89
CA PHE A 95 5.42 12.42 4.60
C PHE A 95 5.72 13.44 3.50
N LYS A 96 6.48 14.51 3.79
CA LYS A 96 6.72 15.61 2.86
C LYS A 96 7.21 15.15 1.48
N PHE A 97 8.04 14.11 1.47
CA PHE A 97 8.62 13.55 0.25
C PHE A 97 8.06 12.17 -0.13
N VAL A 98 7.13 11.64 0.67
CA VAL A 98 6.54 10.33 0.41
C VAL A 98 5.54 10.45 -0.74
N LYS A 99 5.79 9.70 -1.81
CA LYS A 99 4.92 9.63 -2.99
C LYS A 99 4.16 8.31 -3.09
N VAL A 100 4.70 7.23 -2.49
CA VAL A 100 4.14 5.88 -2.61
C VAL A 100 3.94 5.23 -1.24
N LEU A 101 2.74 4.71 -0.98
CA LEU A 101 2.46 3.80 0.13
C LEU A 101 2.37 2.36 -0.38
N ILE A 102 3.19 1.48 0.19
CA ILE A 102 3.22 0.05 -0.09
C ILE A 102 2.64 -0.69 1.12
N VAL A 103 1.62 -1.52 0.91
CA VAL A 103 0.99 -2.31 1.98
C VAL A 103 0.95 -3.78 1.58
N ASP A 104 1.66 -4.63 2.30
CA ASP A 104 1.65 -6.08 2.08
C ASP A 104 0.72 -6.80 3.08
N GLU A 105 0.38 -8.04 2.72
CA GLU A 105 -0.63 -8.86 3.39
C GLU A 105 -2.00 -8.16 3.49
N VAL A 106 -2.44 -7.54 2.39
CA VAL A 106 -3.76 -6.90 2.29
C VAL A 106 -4.92 -7.89 2.42
N SER A 107 -4.67 -9.20 2.30
CA SER A 107 -5.67 -10.23 2.60
C SER A 107 -6.20 -10.13 4.04
N MET A 108 -5.40 -9.58 4.94
CA MET A 108 -5.75 -9.31 6.34
C MET A 108 -6.28 -7.89 6.59
N VAL A 109 -6.33 -7.03 5.57
CA VAL A 109 -6.85 -5.66 5.66
C VAL A 109 -8.36 -5.69 5.42
N SER A 110 -9.11 -5.11 6.36
CA SER A 110 -10.55 -4.95 6.23
C SER A 110 -10.91 -3.72 5.38
N ALA A 111 -12.13 -3.70 4.83
CA ALA A 111 -12.65 -2.52 4.15
C ALA A 111 -12.65 -1.26 5.04
N GLU A 112 -12.86 -1.45 6.35
CA GLU A 112 -12.77 -0.38 7.33
C GLU A 112 -11.34 0.15 7.47
N LEU A 113 -10.34 -0.72 7.58
CA LEU A 113 -8.94 -0.32 7.67
C LEU A 113 -8.47 0.41 6.41
N LEU A 114 -8.95 0.02 5.22
CA LEU A 114 -8.63 0.76 3.99
C LEU A 114 -9.23 2.18 3.99
N GLU A 115 -10.43 2.37 4.53
CA GLU A 115 -11.03 3.70 4.61
C GLU A 115 -10.35 4.57 5.66
N GLN A 116 -9.94 3.95 6.77
CA GLN A 116 -9.10 4.55 7.79
C GLN A 116 -7.76 5.03 7.22
N LEU A 117 -7.12 4.21 6.38
CA LEU A 117 -5.92 4.57 5.61
C LEU A 117 -6.16 5.79 4.71
N ASN A 118 -7.21 5.75 3.89
CA ASN A 118 -7.59 6.85 2.99
C ASN A 118 -7.79 8.17 3.75
N THR A 119 -8.57 8.13 4.83
CA THR A 119 -8.85 9.29 5.67
C THR A 119 -7.58 9.84 6.33
N ARG A 120 -6.73 8.95 6.86
CA ARG A 120 -5.49 9.36 7.54
C ARG A 120 -4.52 10.02 6.58
N LEU A 121 -4.33 9.48 5.38
CA LEU A 121 -3.44 10.10 4.38
C LEU A 121 -3.94 11.46 3.89
N LYS A 122 -5.26 11.64 3.76
CA LYS A 122 -5.86 12.95 3.48
C LYS A 122 -5.55 13.97 4.59
N GLN A 123 -5.63 13.56 5.86
CA GLN A 123 -5.28 14.43 6.99
C GLN A 123 -3.80 14.82 6.99
N ILE A 124 -2.92 13.84 6.71
CA ILE A 124 -1.48 14.05 6.66
C ILE A 124 -1.12 15.01 5.52
N THR A 125 -1.54 14.71 4.30
CA THR A 125 -1.21 15.53 3.11
C THR A 125 -1.95 16.87 3.04
N GLY A 126 -3.12 16.98 3.68
CA GLY A 126 -4.04 18.11 3.51
C GLY A 126 -4.88 18.06 2.22
N LEU A 127 -4.72 17.02 1.39
CA LEU A 127 -5.41 16.88 0.10
C LEU A 127 -6.70 16.06 0.26
N PHE A 128 -7.74 16.65 0.85
CA PHE A 128 -8.98 15.94 1.19
C PHE A 128 -9.82 15.48 -0.01
N THR A 129 -9.68 16.14 -1.16
CA THR A 129 -10.40 15.84 -2.40
C THR A 129 -9.79 14.66 -3.17
N LYS A 130 -8.52 14.32 -2.91
CA LYS A 130 -7.79 13.25 -3.60
C LYS A 130 -7.83 11.96 -2.78
N TYR A 131 -8.07 10.82 -3.44
CA TYR A 131 -7.94 9.52 -2.77
C TYR A 131 -6.55 9.35 -2.17
N PHE A 132 -6.48 8.80 -0.96
CA PHE A 132 -5.25 8.58 -0.21
C PHE A 132 -4.35 9.83 -0.10
N GLY A 133 -4.96 11.02 -0.10
CA GLY A 133 -4.20 12.26 -0.04
C GLY A 133 -3.33 12.53 -1.27
N GLY A 134 -3.61 11.89 -2.40
CA GLY A 134 -2.82 12.01 -3.64
C GLY A 134 -1.58 11.10 -3.69
N LEU A 135 -1.34 10.26 -2.67
CA LEU A 135 -0.27 9.26 -2.73
C LEU A 135 -0.68 8.09 -3.62
N ASP A 136 0.29 7.54 -4.35
CA ASP A 136 0.14 6.26 -5.01
C ASP A 136 0.07 5.16 -3.93
N VAL A 137 -0.82 4.18 -4.10
CA VAL A 137 -1.01 3.08 -3.15
C VAL A 137 -0.87 1.74 -3.85
N ILE A 138 0.03 0.92 -3.35
CA ILE A 138 0.28 -0.43 -3.85
C ILE A 138 -0.08 -1.41 -2.74
N LEU A 139 -1.17 -2.14 -2.94
CA LEU A 139 -1.63 -3.21 -2.06
C LEU A 139 -1.11 -4.54 -2.59
N ILE A 140 -0.54 -5.37 -1.73
CA ILE A 140 -0.06 -6.70 -2.08
C ILE A 140 -0.72 -7.73 -1.18
N GLY A 141 -1.15 -8.85 -1.77
CA GLY A 141 -1.71 -9.95 -1.00
C GLY A 141 -1.57 -11.30 -1.68
N ASP A 142 -1.90 -12.33 -0.90
CA ASP A 142 -2.04 -13.71 -1.37
C ASP A 142 -3.49 -14.15 -1.17
N LEU A 143 -4.15 -14.61 -2.24
CA LEU A 143 -5.53 -15.13 -2.17
C LEU A 143 -5.65 -16.39 -1.33
N ARG A 144 -4.55 -17.14 -1.17
CA ARG A 144 -4.53 -18.45 -0.50
C ARG A 144 -4.17 -18.34 0.99
N ARG A 145 -3.86 -17.14 1.50
CA ARG A 145 -3.59 -16.90 2.93
C ARG A 145 -4.89 -16.55 3.68
N LEU A 146 -4.98 -17.06 4.91
CA LEU A 146 -6.18 -17.04 5.76
C LEU A 146 -6.87 -15.67 5.79
N LEU A 147 -8.19 -15.69 5.67
CA LEU A 147 -9.06 -14.53 5.90
C LEU A 147 -8.84 -13.98 7.33
N PRO A 148 -9.07 -12.68 7.58
CA PRO A 148 -9.00 -12.15 8.93
C PRO A 148 -9.99 -12.92 9.82
N VAL A 149 -9.50 -13.53 10.90
CA VAL A 149 -10.27 -14.45 11.77
C VAL A 149 -11.49 -13.77 12.41
N LYS A 150 -11.54 -12.44 12.44
CA LYS A 150 -12.59 -11.65 13.11
C LYS A 150 -13.20 -10.52 12.26
N VAL A 151 -12.80 -10.36 11.00
CA VAL A 151 -13.20 -9.18 10.21
C VAL A 151 -13.55 -9.58 8.79
N ILE A 152 -14.53 -8.88 8.19
CA ILE A 152 -14.91 -9.12 6.81
C ILE A 152 -13.75 -8.67 5.89
N PRO A 153 -13.17 -9.59 5.09
CA PRO A 153 -12.08 -9.25 4.19
C PRO A 153 -12.55 -8.25 3.13
N ILE A 154 -11.65 -7.34 2.73
CA ILE A 154 -11.98 -6.26 1.79
C ILE A 154 -12.50 -6.72 0.42
N PHE A 155 -12.11 -7.93 0.01
CA PHE A 155 -12.51 -8.54 -1.26
C PHE A 155 -13.81 -9.34 -1.18
N LYS A 156 -14.44 -9.49 0.00
CA LYS A 156 -15.72 -10.17 0.15
C LYS A 156 -16.87 -9.17 -0.05
N GLN A 157 -17.68 -9.36 -1.09
CA GLN A 157 -18.90 -8.56 -1.31
C GLN A 157 -19.86 -8.70 -0.12
N ILE A 158 -20.27 -7.57 0.45
CA ILE A 158 -21.31 -7.50 1.49
C ILE A 158 -22.55 -6.88 0.86
N LYS A 159 -23.73 -7.45 1.11
CA LYS A 159 -25.02 -6.96 0.57
C LYS A 159 -25.43 -5.54 1.04
N LYS A 160 -24.67 -4.91 1.94
CA LYS A 160 -24.79 -3.49 2.33
C LYS A 160 -23.65 -2.72 1.66
N LYS A 161 -23.98 -1.65 0.93
CA LYS A 161 -23.01 -0.65 0.42
C LYS A 161 -22.11 -0.20 1.56
N MET A 162 -20.92 -0.81 1.70
CA MET A 162 -19.91 -0.34 2.64
C MET A 162 -19.18 0.83 2.00
N ILE A 163 -18.90 1.86 2.80
CA ILE A 163 -18.15 3.05 2.36
C ILE A 163 -16.79 2.63 1.75
N GLY A 164 -16.10 1.67 2.36
CA GLY A 164 -14.81 1.14 1.86
C GLY A 164 -14.88 0.28 0.58
N GLU A 165 -16.06 -0.25 0.22
CA GLU A 165 -16.24 -0.99 -1.05
C GLU A 165 -16.03 -0.06 -2.26
N THR A 166 -16.36 1.22 -2.10
CA THR A 166 -16.15 2.22 -3.16
C THR A 166 -14.67 2.54 -3.37
N THR A 167 -13.88 2.62 -2.29
CA THR A 167 -12.43 2.87 -2.34
C THR A 167 -11.68 1.67 -2.91
N TRP A 168 -12.02 0.44 -2.50
CA TRP A 168 -11.42 -0.79 -3.03
C TRP A 168 -11.60 -0.94 -4.55
N ARG A 169 -12.79 -0.61 -5.07
CA ARG A 169 -13.10 -0.72 -6.51
C ARG A 169 -12.24 0.17 -7.41
N LYS A 170 -11.52 1.15 -6.87
CA LYS A 170 -10.62 2.02 -7.63
C LYS A 170 -9.26 1.36 -7.90
N PHE A 171 -8.91 0.29 -7.19
CA PHE A 171 -7.64 -0.40 -7.38
C PHE A 171 -7.62 -1.20 -8.68
N LYS A 172 -6.58 -0.99 -9.49
CA LYS A 172 -6.29 -1.81 -10.66
C LYS A 172 -5.64 -3.12 -10.20
N LYS A 173 -6.29 -4.25 -10.47
CA LYS A 173 -5.81 -5.58 -10.10
C LYS A 173 -4.76 -6.08 -11.10
N PHE A 174 -3.61 -6.55 -10.58
CA PHE A 174 -2.55 -7.22 -11.34
C PHE A 174 -2.25 -8.59 -10.71
N GLU A 175 -2.24 -9.64 -11.53
CA GLU A 175 -2.08 -11.03 -11.07
C GLU A 175 -0.81 -11.66 -11.60
N LEU A 176 0.10 -12.04 -10.70
CA LEU A 176 1.29 -12.83 -10.97
C LEU A 176 0.90 -14.31 -11.01
N LYS A 177 0.92 -14.90 -12.20
CA LYS A 177 0.50 -16.29 -12.42
C LYS A 177 1.64 -17.30 -12.31
N GLN A 178 2.88 -16.87 -12.47
CA GLN A 178 4.05 -17.75 -12.50
C GLN A 178 4.60 -17.99 -11.09
N GLU A 179 4.69 -19.25 -10.68
CA GLU A 179 5.41 -19.64 -9.46
C GLU A 179 6.91 -19.71 -9.75
N MET A 180 7.71 -18.94 -9.01
CA MET A 180 9.16 -18.85 -9.17
C MET A 180 9.94 -19.66 -8.12
N ARG A 181 9.27 -20.07 -7.02
CA ARG A 181 9.90 -20.80 -5.90
C ARG A 181 9.99 -22.31 -6.14
N GLN A 182 9.08 -22.87 -6.94
CA GLN A 182 9.14 -24.26 -7.39
C GLN A 182 9.30 -24.26 -8.90
N GLY A 183 10.53 -24.23 -9.38
CA GLY A 183 10.81 -24.65 -10.75
C GLY A 183 10.46 -26.13 -10.84
N ILE A 184 9.25 -26.46 -11.31
CA ILE A 184 8.99 -27.83 -11.74
C ILE A 184 9.81 -28.00 -13.01
N VAL A 185 10.97 -28.64 -12.82
CA VAL A 185 11.59 -29.53 -13.78
C VAL A 185 10.49 -30.52 -14.20
N SER A 186 9.73 -30.19 -15.25
CA SER A 186 8.95 -31.19 -15.96
C SER A 186 9.94 -31.99 -16.79
N LEU A 187 10.67 -32.90 -16.12
CA LEU A 187 11.20 -34.07 -16.80
C LEU A 187 9.99 -34.90 -17.20
N SER A 188 9.47 -34.61 -18.39
CA SER A 188 8.63 -35.53 -19.14
C SER A 188 9.43 -36.83 -19.28
N LYS A 189 9.13 -37.82 -18.44
CA LYS A 189 9.51 -39.20 -18.71
C LYS A 189 8.83 -39.60 -20.01
N PHE A 190 9.64 -39.77 -21.07
CA PHE A 190 9.36 -40.72 -22.13
C PHE A 190 9.68 -42.13 -21.60
#